data_AF-A0A2M8QFX8-F1
#
_entry.id   AF-A0A2M8QFX8-F1
#
_cell.length_a   1.000
_cell.length_b   1.000
_cell.length_c   1.000
_cell.angle_alpha   90.00
_cell.angle_beta   90.00
_cell.angle_gamma   90.00
#
_symmetry.space_group_name_H-M   'P 1'
#
loop_
_entity.id
_entity.type
_entity.pdbx_description
1 polymer ?
#
loop_
_entity_poly.entity_id
_entity_poly.type
_entity_poly.pdbx_seq_one_letter_code
_entity_poly.pdbx_strand_id
1 'polypeptide(L)'
;MGAPCIRPVDRVRKLSQRSVATDMTNTKHYKKGIRYTLLAVSAGVALALTACGGGSAPEPTQAPPAAPAAEPTKVPADVVAKGKEAYNKYGCQACHAIQGFAEGAVGPALDNLYTNAQKTIASAEYKNSEGKATTVEAYIRESILNPNAFVVAQCPTGPCPKGVMIQNFKDQISESELEALIGYLMTLGR
;
A
#
# COMPACT_ATOMS: atom_id res chain seq x y z
N MET A 1 25.08 -54.06 -34.69
CA MET A 1 24.16 -54.46 -35.78
C MET A 1 22.74 -54.19 -35.32
N GLY A 2 21.91 -53.55 -36.15
CA GLY A 2 20.48 -53.29 -35.86
C GLY A 2 20.11 -51.81 -35.86
N ALA A 3 19.95 -51.23 -37.04
CA ALA A 3 19.37 -49.90 -37.27
C ALA A 3 17.84 -50.01 -37.54
N PRO A 4 17.11 -48.95 -37.97
CA PRO A 4 16.13 -48.22 -37.18
C PRO A 4 14.68 -48.37 -37.72
N CYS A 5 13.68 -47.83 -37.00
CA CYS A 5 12.36 -47.61 -37.58
C CYS A 5 11.95 -46.14 -37.53
N ILE A 6 11.63 -45.63 -38.72
CA ILE A 6 11.22 -44.27 -39.10
C ILE A 6 9.70 -44.28 -39.35
N ARG A 7 8.98 -43.31 -38.73
CA ARG A 7 7.81 -42.48 -39.17
C ARG A 7 6.55 -43.12 -39.83
N PRO A 8 5.33 -42.54 -39.67
CA PRO A 8 4.89 -41.32 -40.40
C PRO A 8 4.21 -40.27 -39.47
N VAL A 9 4.51 -38.97 -39.55
CA VAL A 9 3.91 -37.89 -40.38
C VAL A 9 2.37 -37.89 -40.56
N ASP A 10 1.81 -36.72 -40.23
CA ASP A 10 0.73 -36.01 -40.94
C ASP A 10 -0.76 -36.29 -40.63
N ARG A 11 -1.37 -35.30 -39.92
CA ARG A 11 -2.28 -34.28 -40.51
C ARG A 11 -3.76 -34.31 -40.07
N VAL A 12 -4.30 -33.08 -40.00
CA VAL A 12 -5.73 -32.68 -40.11
C VAL A 12 -6.51 -32.76 -38.78
N ARG A 13 -7.24 -31.78 -38.22
CA ARG A 13 -7.83 -30.47 -38.59
C ARG A 13 -8.09 -29.76 -37.24
N LYS A 14 -7.66 -28.51 -37.03
CA LYS A 14 -8.39 -27.27 -37.40
C LYS A 14 -9.85 -27.28 -36.91
N LEU A 15 -10.12 -26.57 -35.81
CA LEU A 15 -11.36 -25.93 -35.35
C LEU A 15 -11.06 -25.48 -33.91
N SER A 16 -11.24 -24.24 -33.45
CA SER A 16 -11.74 -23.03 -34.03
C SER A 16 -11.26 -21.92 -33.09
N GLN A 17 -10.34 -21.07 -33.56
CA GLN A 17 -10.23 -19.73 -33.00
C GLN A 17 -11.61 -19.07 -33.18
N ARG A 18 -12.23 -18.64 -32.09
CA ARG A 18 -13.30 -17.65 -32.16
C ARG A 18 -12.80 -16.41 -31.44
N SER A 19 -12.56 -15.42 -32.29
CA SER A 19 -12.06 -14.10 -32.00
C SER A 19 -12.90 -13.35 -30.98
N VAL A 20 -12.16 -12.55 -30.23
CA VAL A 20 -12.57 -11.27 -29.65
C VAL A 20 -13.50 -10.52 -30.61
N ALA A 21 -14.71 -10.22 -30.13
CA ALA A 21 -15.54 -9.16 -30.66
C ALA A 21 -15.93 -8.27 -29.46
N THR A 22 -15.24 -7.14 -29.40
CA THR A 22 -15.64 -5.93 -28.69
C THR A 22 -17.05 -5.52 -29.12
N ASP A 23 -17.99 -5.47 -28.17
CA ASP A 23 -19.20 -4.66 -28.31
C ASP A 23 -19.02 -3.38 -27.49
N MET A 24 -18.52 -2.36 -28.20
CA MET A 24 -18.73 -0.96 -27.84
C MET A 24 -20.09 -0.57 -28.40
N THR A 25 -21.15 -0.58 -27.59
CA THR A 25 -22.22 0.44 -27.60
C THR A 25 -23.24 0.20 -26.49
N ASN A 26 -23.09 0.84 -25.34
CA ASN A 26 -24.25 1.20 -24.53
C ASN A 26 -24.06 2.56 -23.86
N THR A 27 -24.19 3.58 -24.69
CA THR A 27 -24.51 4.94 -24.29
C THR A 27 -25.96 4.99 -23.79
N LYS A 28 -26.16 4.84 -22.48
CA LYS A 28 -27.41 5.24 -21.83
C LYS A 28 -27.13 6.08 -20.58
N HIS A 29 -27.14 7.39 -20.82
CA HIS A 29 -27.80 8.37 -19.96
C HIS A 29 -27.66 8.20 -18.44
N TYR A 30 -26.63 8.81 -17.86
CA TYR A 30 -26.72 9.35 -16.51
C TYR A 30 -26.23 10.81 -16.49
N LYS A 31 -26.97 11.67 -17.20
CA LYS A 31 -26.96 13.11 -16.95
C LYS A 31 -28.04 13.38 -15.90
N LYS A 32 -27.69 13.32 -14.62
CA LYS A 32 -28.56 13.84 -13.55
C LYS A 32 -28.14 15.27 -13.27
N GLY A 33 -28.88 16.21 -13.88
CA GLY A 33 -28.71 17.63 -13.67
C GLY A 33 -29.04 18.01 -12.23
N ILE A 34 -28.09 18.60 -11.54
CA ILE A 34 -28.32 19.33 -10.29
C ILE A 34 -28.37 20.80 -10.68
N ARG A 35 -29.60 21.29 -10.80
CA ARG A 35 -29.93 22.71 -10.98
C ARG A 35 -29.77 23.39 -9.63
N TYR A 36 -28.65 24.06 -9.38
CA TYR A 36 -28.55 25.01 -8.27
C TYR A 36 -29.30 26.28 -8.66
N THR A 37 -30.53 26.39 -8.18
CA THR A 37 -31.33 27.61 -8.22
C THR A 37 -30.68 28.67 -7.34
N LEU A 38 -30.16 29.72 -8.00
CA LEU A 38 -29.90 31.02 -7.40
C LEU A 38 -31.18 31.55 -6.73
N LEU A 39 -31.11 31.77 -5.42
CA LEU A 39 -32.03 32.67 -4.73
C LEU A 39 -31.19 33.71 -3.98
N ALA A 40 -31.10 34.87 -4.61
CA ALA A 40 -30.74 36.11 -3.95
C ALA A 40 -31.95 36.59 -3.14
N VAL A 41 -31.79 36.77 -1.83
CA VAL A 41 -32.61 37.69 -1.04
C VAL A 41 -31.68 38.46 -0.12
N SER A 42 -31.84 39.77 -0.20
CA SER A 42 -31.05 40.85 0.38
C SER A 42 -31.53 41.27 1.77
N ALA A 43 -30.58 41.87 2.51
CA ALA A 43 -30.71 43.00 3.44
C ALA A 43 -31.31 42.78 4.86
N GLY A 44 -30.54 43.27 5.85
CA GLY A 44 -30.90 43.41 7.26
C GLY A 44 -29.64 43.62 8.11
N VAL A 45 -29.00 44.79 8.05
CA VAL A 45 -29.00 45.88 9.06
C VAL A 45 -28.14 45.59 10.31
N ALA A 46 -27.27 46.55 10.59
CA ALA A 46 -26.13 46.54 11.47
C ALA A 46 -26.44 46.60 12.99
N LEU A 47 -25.49 46.10 13.79
CA LEU A 47 -25.17 46.66 15.10
C LEU A 47 -23.68 46.44 15.40
N ALA A 48 -22.96 47.56 15.48
CA ALA A 48 -21.57 47.63 15.85
C ALA A 48 -21.41 47.40 17.36
N LEU A 49 -20.48 46.52 17.73
CA LEU A 49 -19.85 46.52 19.05
C LEU A 49 -18.33 46.42 18.84
N THR A 50 -17.70 47.57 18.99
CA THR A 50 -16.26 47.77 19.03
C THR A 50 -15.73 47.19 20.34
N ALA A 51 -15.01 46.07 20.27
CA ALA A 51 -14.22 45.56 21.38
C ALA A 51 -12.73 45.61 21.00
N CYS A 52 -12.01 46.53 21.62
CA CYS A 52 -10.55 46.52 21.65
C CYS A 52 -10.09 45.30 22.45
N GLY A 53 -9.31 44.43 21.81
CA GLY A 53 -8.65 43.31 22.45
C GLY A 53 -7.42 42.94 21.65
N GLY A 54 -6.29 43.57 21.95
CA GLY A 54 -4.98 43.19 21.41
C GLY A 54 -4.62 41.79 21.88
N GLY A 55 -4.64 40.84 20.96
CA GLY A 55 -4.07 39.51 21.12
C GLY A 55 -3.36 39.15 19.83
N SER A 56 -2.03 39.10 19.89
CA SER A 56 -1.18 38.63 18.79
C SER A 56 -1.58 37.20 18.45
N ALA A 57 -2.34 37.03 17.37
CA ALA A 57 -2.56 35.74 16.77
C ALA A 57 -1.23 35.28 16.13
N PRO A 58 -0.71 34.09 16.47
CA PRO A 58 0.40 33.53 15.71
C PRO A 58 -0.07 33.27 14.28
N GLU A 59 0.72 33.79 13.34
CA GLU A 59 0.57 33.59 11.91
C GLU A 59 0.48 32.09 11.58
N PRO A 60 -0.49 31.63 10.78
CA PRO A 60 -0.51 30.25 10.34
C PRO A 60 0.70 30.02 9.44
N THR A 61 1.73 29.40 9.99
CA THR A 61 2.88 28.89 9.24
C THR A 61 2.35 27.91 8.20
N GLN A 62 2.27 28.35 6.94
CA GLN A 62 2.09 27.46 5.81
C GLN A 62 3.34 26.57 5.73
N ALA A 63 3.15 25.28 5.93
CA ALA A 63 4.17 24.29 5.64
C ALA A 63 4.55 24.39 4.15
N PRO A 64 5.84 24.48 3.80
CA PRO A 64 6.28 24.47 2.40
C PRO A 64 5.78 23.20 1.69
N PRO A 65 5.39 23.30 0.40
CA PRO A 65 4.99 22.13 -0.38
C PRO A 65 6.14 21.12 -0.46
N ALA A 66 5.85 19.87 -0.08
CA ALA A 66 6.80 18.79 -0.07
C ALA A 66 7.34 18.51 -1.48
N ALA A 67 8.61 18.84 -1.71
CA ALA A 67 9.41 18.16 -2.72
C ALA A 67 9.44 16.65 -2.40
N PRO A 68 9.60 15.75 -3.39
CA PRO A 68 9.71 14.32 -3.12
C PRO A 68 10.88 14.08 -2.16
N ALA A 69 10.54 13.76 -0.91
CA ALA A 69 11.49 13.64 0.16
C ALA A 69 12.38 12.43 -0.10
N ALA A 70 13.69 12.66 -0.19
CA ALA A 70 14.65 11.59 0.03
C ALA A 70 14.33 10.95 1.38
N GLU A 71 14.16 9.62 1.41
CA GLU A 71 13.81 8.90 2.63
C GLU A 71 14.86 9.16 3.72
N PRO A 72 14.46 9.53 4.95
CA PRO A 72 15.41 9.88 6.01
C PRO A 72 16.34 8.70 6.31
N THR A 73 17.65 8.98 6.32
CA THR A 73 18.69 7.95 6.50
C THR A 73 18.83 7.48 7.96
N LYS A 74 18.23 8.20 8.91
CA LYS A 74 18.24 7.85 10.35
C LYS A 74 16.87 8.10 10.96
N VAL A 75 16.27 7.04 11.51
CA VAL A 75 15.01 7.10 12.26
C VAL A 75 15.30 7.40 13.74
N PRO A 76 14.57 8.32 14.40
CA PRO A 76 14.77 8.61 15.82
C PRO A 76 14.61 7.37 16.71
N ALA A 77 15.41 7.27 17.78
CA ALA A 77 15.42 6.09 18.64
C ALA A 77 14.09 5.87 19.38
N ASP A 78 13.37 6.94 19.73
CA ASP A 78 12.07 6.84 20.37
C ASP A 78 10.99 6.31 19.40
N VAL A 79 11.08 6.67 18.11
CA VAL A 79 10.23 6.12 17.05
C VAL A 79 10.51 4.63 16.89
N VAL A 80 11.78 4.21 16.88
CA VAL A 80 12.16 2.79 16.83
C VAL A 80 11.60 2.01 18.02
N ALA A 81 11.70 2.56 19.24
CA ALA A 81 11.17 1.92 20.43
C ALA A 81 9.65 1.74 20.38
N LYS A 82 8.90 2.80 20.02
CA LYS A 82 7.44 2.75 19.82
C LYS A 82 7.04 1.78 18.71
N GLY A 83 7.80 1.73 17.62
CA GLY A 83 7.54 0.80 16.53
C GLY A 83 7.74 -0.66 16.93
N LYS A 84 8.75 -0.96 17.75
CA LYS A 84 8.92 -2.30 18.35
C LYS A 84 7.77 -2.68 19.28
N GLU A 85 7.28 -1.73 20.08
CA GLU A 85 6.09 -1.94 20.92
C GLU A 85 4.86 -2.24 20.05
N ALA A 86 4.60 -1.44 19.02
CA ALA A 86 3.51 -1.66 18.07
C ALA A 86 3.63 -3.04 17.39
N TYR A 87 4.83 -3.42 16.95
CA TYR A 87 5.10 -4.72 16.33
C TYR A 87 4.65 -5.88 17.23
N ASN A 88 4.94 -5.82 18.53
CA ASN A 88 4.50 -6.82 19.49
C ASN A 88 3.01 -6.74 19.82
N LYS A 89 2.49 -5.52 19.99
CA LYS A 89 1.08 -5.24 20.31
C LYS A 89 0.12 -5.81 19.26
N TYR A 90 0.48 -5.69 17.98
CA TYR A 90 -0.35 -6.14 16.86
C TYR A 90 -0.05 -7.59 16.41
N GLY A 91 0.80 -8.32 17.15
CA GLY A 91 1.04 -9.73 16.92
C GLY A 91 1.93 -10.05 15.71
N CYS A 92 2.65 -9.07 15.18
CA CYS A 92 3.50 -9.24 13.99
C CYS A 92 4.57 -10.33 14.20
N GLN A 93 5.11 -10.41 15.43
CA GLN A 93 6.14 -11.36 15.87
C GLN A 93 5.72 -12.82 15.79
N ALA A 94 4.41 -13.10 15.83
CA ALA A 94 3.90 -14.47 15.76
C ALA A 94 4.06 -15.06 14.35
N CYS A 95 4.06 -14.20 13.33
CA CYS A 95 4.10 -14.62 11.93
C CYS A 95 5.42 -14.26 11.24
N HIS A 96 6.03 -13.13 11.58
CA HIS A 96 7.24 -12.63 10.94
C HIS A 96 8.45 -12.73 11.87
N ALA A 97 9.59 -13.14 11.31
CA ALA A 97 10.86 -13.16 12.01
C ALA A 97 11.64 -11.85 11.82
N ILE A 98 12.37 -11.46 12.87
CA ILE A 98 13.41 -10.44 12.88
C ILE A 98 14.52 -10.97 13.79
N GLN A 99 15.72 -11.14 13.27
CA GLN A 99 16.86 -11.73 13.95
C GLN A 99 17.12 -11.05 15.30
N GLY A 100 17.13 -11.87 16.36
CA GLY A 100 17.34 -11.39 17.73
C GLY A 100 16.15 -10.66 18.36
N PHE A 101 14.97 -10.64 17.71
CA PHE A 101 13.77 -9.97 18.22
C PHE A 101 12.49 -10.81 18.09
N ALA A 102 12.27 -11.47 16.96
CA ALA A 102 11.07 -12.27 16.68
C ALA A 102 11.39 -13.51 15.82
N GLU A 103 10.63 -14.59 16.00
CA GLU A 103 10.93 -15.91 15.40
C GLU A 103 9.79 -16.47 14.54
N GLY A 104 8.78 -15.67 14.21
CA GLY A 104 7.64 -16.11 13.40
C GLY A 104 8.05 -16.62 12.01
N ALA A 105 7.43 -17.73 11.56
CA ALA A 105 7.79 -18.41 10.31
C ALA A 105 6.65 -18.50 9.28
N VAL A 106 5.47 -17.95 9.61
CA VAL A 106 4.28 -18.00 8.74
C VAL A 106 4.40 -16.99 7.59
N GLY A 107 4.92 -15.79 7.89
CA GLY A 107 5.21 -14.73 6.94
C GLY A 107 6.69 -14.70 6.56
N PRO A 108 7.07 -13.87 5.56
CA PRO A 108 8.48 -13.67 5.22
C PRO A 108 9.26 -13.06 6.39
N ALA A 109 10.53 -13.42 6.51
CA ALA A 109 11.45 -12.76 7.43
C ALA A 109 11.67 -11.29 7.01
N LEU A 110 11.76 -10.40 8.00
CA LEU A 110 11.81 -8.95 7.79
C LEU A 110 13.22 -8.35 7.95
N ASP A 111 14.25 -9.17 8.19
CA ASP A 111 15.64 -8.72 8.38
C ASP A 111 16.16 -7.84 7.25
N ASN A 112 15.75 -8.18 6.02
CA ASN A 112 16.14 -7.49 4.79
C ASN A 112 14.97 -6.72 4.16
N LEU A 113 14.00 -6.29 4.97
CA LEU A 113 12.75 -5.70 4.48
C LEU A 113 12.99 -4.53 3.53
N TYR A 114 13.89 -3.60 3.88
CA TYR A 114 14.13 -2.41 3.07
C TYR A 114 14.62 -2.77 1.65
N THR A 115 15.69 -3.55 1.55
CA THR A 115 16.24 -3.97 0.24
C THR A 115 15.30 -4.90 -0.52
N ASN A 116 14.55 -5.76 0.17
CA ASN A 116 13.56 -6.62 -0.48
C ASN A 116 12.37 -5.82 -1.03
N ALA A 117 11.87 -4.83 -0.29
CA ALA A 117 10.81 -3.94 -0.75
C ALA A 117 11.23 -3.17 -2.02
N GLN A 118 12.47 -2.65 -2.07
CA GLN A 118 12.98 -2.00 -3.28
C GLN A 118 12.95 -2.94 -4.50
N LYS A 119 13.40 -4.19 -4.33
CA LYS A 119 13.38 -5.20 -5.40
C LYS A 119 11.95 -5.53 -5.82
N THR A 120 11.06 -5.72 -4.85
CA THR A 120 9.64 -6.00 -5.10
C THR A 120 8.98 -4.89 -5.88
N ILE A 121 9.09 -3.64 -5.43
CA ILE A 121 8.48 -2.47 -6.10
C ILE A 121 8.97 -2.34 -7.56
N ALA A 122 10.25 -2.64 -7.80
CA ALA A 122 10.83 -2.60 -9.14
C ALA A 122 10.38 -3.76 -10.06
N SER A 123 9.86 -4.85 -9.49
CA SER A 123 9.56 -6.10 -10.19
C SER A 123 8.33 -6.01 -11.11
N ALA A 124 8.28 -6.88 -12.12
CA ALA A 124 7.11 -6.95 -13.01
C ALA A 124 5.90 -7.55 -12.29
N GLU A 125 6.13 -8.49 -11.37
CA GLU A 125 5.09 -9.14 -10.56
C GLU A 125 4.33 -8.11 -9.72
N TYR A 126 5.05 -7.20 -9.05
CA TYR A 126 4.41 -6.14 -8.27
C TYR A 126 3.68 -5.14 -9.18
N LYS A 127 4.29 -4.71 -10.28
CA LYS A 127 3.68 -3.79 -11.25
C LYS A 127 2.41 -4.33 -11.92
N ASN A 128 2.32 -5.66 -12.04
CA ASN A 128 1.14 -6.36 -12.57
C ASN A 128 0.14 -6.79 -11.48
N SER A 129 0.41 -6.45 -10.21
CA SER A 129 -0.45 -6.77 -9.07
C SER A 129 -1.42 -5.63 -8.71
N GLU A 130 -2.14 -5.79 -7.61
CA GLU A 130 -2.98 -4.74 -7.04
C GLU A 130 -2.17 -3.68 -6.27
N GLY A 131 -0.88 -3.91 -6.02
CA GLY A 131 0.01 -2.95 -5.36
C GLY A 131 0.23 -1.66 -6.15
N LYS A 132 0.44 -0.55 -5.43
CA LYS A 132 0.55 0.82 -5.96
C LYS A 132 1.70 1.63 -5.36
N ALA A 133 2.42 1.09 -4.38
CA ALA A 133 3.53 1.77 -3.74
C ALA A 133 4.69 2.04 -4.71
N THR A 134 5.31 3.21 -4.57
CA THR A 134 6.48 3.63 -5.34
C THR A 134 7.72 3.88 -4.47
N THR A 135 7.56 3.85 -3.14
CA THR A 135 8.61 4.00 -2.14
C THR A 135 8.57 2.82 -1.16
N VAL A 136 9.64 2.59 -0.40
CA VAL A 136 9.69 1.48 0.57
C VAL A 136 8.69 1.74 1.69
N GLU A 137 8.61 2.98 2.17
CA GLU A 137 7.67 3.40 3.19
C GLU A 137 6.21 3.13 2.76
N ALA A 138 5.85 3.53 1.53
CA ALA A 138 4.52 3.30 0.99
C ALA A 138 4.23 1.81 0.81
N TYR A 139 5.23 0.99 0.47
CA TYR A 139 5.07 -0.46 0.33
C TYR A 139 4.83 -1.15 1.67
N ILE A 140 5.54 -0.73 2.72
CA ILE A 140 5.33 -1.24 4.08
C ILE A 140 3.92 -0.87 4.54
N ARG A 141 3.52 0.40 4.37
CA ARG A 141 2.17 0.87 4.72
C ARG A 141 1.09 0.10 3.97
N GLU A 142 1.25 -0.09 2.65
CA GLU A 142 0.32 -0.87 1.82
C GLU A 142 0.25 -2.33 2.28
N SER A 143 1.38 -2.95 2.59
CA SER A 143 1.43 -4.35 3.05
C SER A 143 0.68 -4.53 4.39
N ILE A 144 0.66 -3.51 5.25
CA ILE A 144 -0.06 -3.54 6.53
C ILE A 144 -1.56 -3.26 6.33
N LEU A 145 -1.90 -2.24 5.55
CA LEU A 145 -3.29 -1.77 5.41
C LEU A 145 -4.10 -2.49 4.33
N ASN A 146 -3.42 -3.08 3.35
CA ASN A 146 -4.00 -3.88 2.27
C ASN A 146 -3.10 -5.11 1.97
N PRO A 147 -3.03 -6.10 2.89
CA PRO A 147 -2.04 -7.17 2.79
C PRO A 147 -2.18 -8.08 1.57
N ASN A 148 -3.35 -8.11 0.93
CA ASN A 148 -3.59 -8.91 -0.26
C ASN A 148 -3.30 -8.15 -1.57
N ALA A 149 -2.94 -6.86 -1.52
CA ALA A 149 -2.53 -6.09 -2.70
C ALA A 149 -1.36 -6.75 -3.44
N PHE A 150 -0.43 -7.27 -2.65
CA PHE A 150 0.68 -8.08 -3.13
C PHE A 150 1.13 -9.05 -2.04
N VAL A 151 1.27 -10.33 -2.41
CA VAL A 151 1.82 -11.38 -1.53
C VAL A 151 3.10 -11.88 -2.17
N VAL A 152 4.22 -11.76 -1.47
CA VAL A 152 5.51 -12.26 -1.95
C VAL A 152 5.44 -13.77 -2.19
N ALA A 153 6.21 -14.28 -3.15
CA ALA A 153 6.07 -15.67 -3.59
C ALA A 153 6.44 -16.70 -2.51
N GLN A 154 7.47 -16.43 -1.69
CA GLN A 154 8.05 -17.41 -0.77
C GLN A 154 8.18 -16.89 0.66
N CYS A 155 7.82 -17.78 1.58
CA CYS A 155 7.94 -17.69 3.03
C CYS A 155 8.91 -18.79 3.51
N PRO A 156 9.37 -18.77 4.77
CA PRO A 156 10.35 -19.75 5.27
C PRO A 156 9.92 -21.22 5.10
N THR A 157 8.62 -21.50 5.13
CA THR A 157 8.06 -22.87 5.03
C THR A 157 7.51 -23.22 3.65
N GLY A 158 7.78 -22.41 2.61
CA GLY A 158 7.24 -22.60 1.27
C GLY A 158 6.46 -21.38 0.76
N PRO A 159 5.53 -21.53 -0.21
CA PRO A 159 4.81 -20.40 -0.77
C PRO A 159 4.03 -19.63 0.30
N CYS A 160 4.07 -18.29 0.24
CA CYS A 160 3.30 -17.50 1.21
C CYS A 160 1.79 -17.63 0.95
N PRO A 161 0.99 -17.93 1.97
CA PRO A 161 -0.45 -18.08 1.81
C PRO A 161 -1.16 -16.72 1.70
N LYS A 162 -2.07 -16.59 0.73
CA LYS A 162 -2.94 -15.40 0.59
C LYS A 162 -3.95 -15.34 1.74
N GLY A 163 -4.25 -14.14 2.23
CA GLY A 163 -5.28 -13.92 3.25
C GLY A 163 -4.91 -14.32 4.68
N VAL A 164 -3.66 -14.72 4.94
CA VAL A 164 -3.21 -15.11 6.29
C VAL A 164 -2.73 -13.92 7.12
N MET A 165 -2.14 -12.91 6.49
CA MET A 165 -1.88 -11.64 7.19
C MET A 165 -3.21 -11.00 7.56
N ILE A 166 -3.34 -10.48 8.78
CA ILE A 166 -4.59 -9.91 9.32
C ILE A 166 -5.07 -8.77 8.41
N GLN A 167 -6.32 -8.83 7.95
CA GLN A 167 -6.85 -7.97 6.88
C GLN A 167 -7.49 -6.67 7.38
N ASN A 168 -7.66 -6.51 8.68
CA ASN A 168 -8.39 -5.40 9.31
C ASN A 168 -7.50 -4.51 10.17
N PHE A 169 -6.17 -4.50 9.95
CA PHE A 169 -5.27 -3.61 10.71
C PHE A 169 -5.68 -2.14 10.60
N LYS A 170 -6.19 -1.70 9.44
CA LYS A 170 -6.73 -0.34 9.24
C LYS A 170 -7.77 0.09 10.28
N ASP A 171 -8.47 -0.86 10.89
CA ASP A 171 -9.52 -0.62 11.88
C ASP A 171 -9.01 -0.78 13.33
N GLN A 172 -7.76 -1.24 13.50
CA GLN A 172 -7.17 -1.61 14.80
C GLN A 172 -5.92 -0.78 15.16
N ILE A 173 -5.18 -0.33 14.17
CA ILE A 173 -3.96 0.46 14.37
C ILE A 173 -4.29 1.95 14.37
N SER A 174 -3.86 2.67 15.40
CA SER A 174 -3.92 4.13 15.35
C SER A 174 -2.88 4.66 14.37
N GLU A 175 -3.13 5.82 13.77
CA GLU A 175 -2.21 6.42 12.81
C GLU A 175 -0.81 6.61 13.41
N SER A 176 -0.71 7.08 14.66
CA SER A 176 0.59 7.27 15.31
C SER A 176 1.36 5.98 15.57
N GLU A 177 0.65 4.87 15.86
CA GLU A 177 1.28 3.56 16.04
C GLU A 177 1.71 2.96 14.70
N LEU A 178 0.92 3.17 13.65
CA LEU A 178 1.28 2.75 12.30
C LEU A 178 2.54 3.48 11.81
N GLU A 179 2.62 4.79 12.00
CA GLU A 179 3.80 5.57 11.63
C GLU A 179 5.04 5.14 12.42
N ALA A 180 4.90 4.87 13.72
CA ALA A 180 6.00 4.33 14.52
C ALA A 180 6.43 2.93 14.05
N LEU A 181 5.47 2.06 13.73
CA LEU A 181 5.72 0.72 13.20
C LEU A 181 6.45 0.79 11.86
N ILE A 182 5.98 1.61 10.92
CA ILE A 182 6.63 1.85 9.62
C ILE A 182 8.04 2.38 9.85
N GLY A 183 8.20 3.37 10.73
CA GLY A 183 9.51 3.94 11.09
C GLY A 183 10.49 2.89 11.60
N TYR A 184 10.05 1.97 12.46
CA TYR A 184 10.88 0.84 12.89
C TYR A 184 11.20 -0.10 11.72
N LEU A 185 10.21 -0.52 10.94
CA LEU A 185 10.38 -1.45 9.82
C LEU A 185 11.32 -0.89 8.73
N MET A 186 11.31 0.42 8.51
CA MET A 186 12.23 1.14 7.62
C MET A 186 13.70 1.04 8.03
N THR A 187 14.00 0.67 9.28
CA THR A 187 15.37 0.44 9.75
C THR A 187 15.92 -0.94 9.39
N LEU A 188 15.07 -1.88 8.96
CA LEU A 188 15.46 -3.26 8.75
C LEU A 188 16.03 -3.48 7.35
N GLY A 189 17.28 -3.92 7.26
CA GLY A 189 17.93 -4.26 5.98
C GLY A 189 18.53 -3.07 5.24
N ARG A 190 19.02 -2.07 5.98
CA ARG A 190 19.80 -0.93 5.49
C ARG A 190 21.29 -1.07 5.78
#